data_AF-A0A954XHZ0-F1
#
_entry.id   AF-A0A954XHZ0-F1
#
_cell.length_a   1.000
_cell.length_b   1.000
_cell.length_c   1.000
_cell.angle_alpha   90.00
_cell.angle_beta   90.00
_cell.angle_gamma   90.00
#
_symmetry.space_group_name_H-M   'P 1'
#
loop_
_entity.id
_entity.type
_entity.pdbx_description
1 polymer ?
#
loop_
_entity_poly.entity_id
_entity_poly.type
_entity_poly.pdbx_seq_one_letter_code
_entity_poly.pdbx_strand_id
1 'polypeptide(L)'
;MAVADLPVTILSDDELIGLGGHTVSTIRRLIPDHPWFAPLVDDVERQIADMNVATGRDPASGFAENVAAADEARDAAYLELRATVEYRTVVGTAEQLNAAGRLQAMIRRREYSLHSLANQRQSVETKALLQDLSSTPAQADLTTLNLSAVVEQLRTAQSAFDNLIEQREASEEVKRTSTPSV
;
A
#
# COMPACT_ATOMS: atom_id res chain seq x y z
N MET A 1 -35.23 35.97 -5.48
CA MET A 1 -33.79 35.68 -5.27
C MET A 1 -33.42 34.61 -6.27
N ALA A 2 -32.60 34.95 -7.26
CA ALA A 2 -32.09 33.99 -8.23
C ALA A 2 -31.04 33.11 -7.55
N VAL A 3 -31.22 31.79 -7.62
CA VAL A 3 -30.18 30.82 -7.26
C VAL A 3 -29.13 30.91 -8.36
N ALA A 4 -27.91 31.33 -8.02
CA ALA A 4 -26.81 31.34 -8.96
C ALA A 4 -26.55 29.89 -9.40
N ASP A 5 -26.60 29.65 -10.72
CA ASP A 5 -26.15 28.41 -11.34
C ASP A 5 -24.72 28.13 -10.88
N LEU A 6 -24.55 27.12 -10.03
CA LEU A 6 -23.22 26.60 -9.71
C LEU A 6 -22.66 25.96 -10.99
N PRO A 7 -21.36 26.15 -11.30
CA PRO A 7 -20.76 25.55 -12.47
C PRO A 7 -20.88 24.03 -12.36
N VAL A 8 -21.64 23.43 -13.29
CA VAL A 8 -21.68 21.98 -13.48
C VAL A 8 -20.28 21.55 -13.89
N THR A 9 -19.56 20.91 -12.99
CA THR A 9 -18.28 20.28 -13.32
C THR A 9 -18.53 19.30 -14.47
N ILE A 10 -17.73 19.38 -15.54
CA ILE A 10 -17.86 18.50 -16.72
C ILE A 10 -17.56 17.04 -16.36
N LEU A 11 -16.82 16.84 -15.26
CA LEU A 11 -16.47 15.54 -14.72
C LEU A 11 -17.58 15.06 -13.79
N SER A 12 -18.02 13.83 -14.00
CA SER A 12 -18.83 13.07 -13.06
C SER A 12 -18.10 12.85 -11.73
N ASP A 13 -18.83 12.53 -10.67
CA ASP A 13 -18.24 12.23 -9.35
C ASP A 13 -17.18 11.13 -9.43
N ASP A 14 -17.40 10.13 -10.29
CA ASP A 14 -16.48 9.02 -10.57
C ASP A 14 -15.18 9.50 -11.24
N GLU A 15 -15.30 10.41 -12.19
CA GLU A 15 -14.14 10.98 -12.90
C GLU A 15 -13.35 11.92 -11.98
N LEU A 16 -14.00 12.62 -11.07
CA LEU A 16 -13.35 13.47 -10.06
C LEU A 16 -12.60 12.63 -9.01
N ILE A 17 -13.24 11.60 -8.47
CA ILE A 17 -12.61 10.65 -7.53
C ILE A 17 -11.43 9.93 -8.22
N GLY A 18 -11.64 9.47 -9.45
CA GLY A 18 -10.60 8.80 -10.25
C GLY A 18 -9.43 9.72 -10.57
N LEU A 19 -9.69 10.98 -10.94
CA LEU A 19 -8.65 11.98 -11.20
C LEU A 19 -7.85 12.30 -9.93
N GLY A 20 -8.52 12.44 -8.78
CA GLY A 20 -7.87 12.65 -7.49
C GLY A 20 -6.93 11.51 -7.12
N GLY A 21 -7.41 10.26 -7.22
CA GLY A 21 -6.60 9.06 -6.97
C GLY A 21 -5.40 8.94 -7.93
N HIS A 22 -5.61 9.23 -9.21
CA HIS A 22 -4.53 9.24 -10.20
C HIS A 22 -3.46 10.31 -9.91
N THR A 23 -3.89 11.49 -9.45
CA THR A 23 -3.00 12.59 -9.09
C THR A 23 -2.14 12.23 -7.88
N VAL A 24 -2.75 11.69 -6.82
CA VAL A 24 -2.03 11.19 -5.64
C VAL A 24 -1.03 10.11 -6.00
N SER A 25 -1.44 9.12 -6.79
CA SER A 25 -0.57 8.04 -7.26
C SER A 25 0.63 8.57 -8.05
N THR A 26 0.39 9.55 -8.92
CA THR A 26 1.44 10.19 -9.71
C THR A 26 2.42 10.97 -8.84
N ILE A 27 1.93 11.73 -7.85
CA ILE A 27 2.79 12.48 -6.92
C ILE A 27 3.66 11.53 -6.11
N ARG A 28 3.06 10.49 -5.50
CA ARG A 28 3.81 9.50 -4.71
C ARG A 28 4.87 8.77 -5.54
N ARG A 29 4.57 8.48 -6.83
CA ARG A 29 5.52 7.84 -7.75
C ARG A 29 6.67 8.77 -8.17
N LEU A 30 6.40 10.03 -8.42
CA LEU A 30 7.40 10.97 -8.94
C LEU A 30 8.23 11.63 -7.84
N ILE A 31 7.64 11.83 -6.66
CA ILE A 31 8.26 12.58 -5.56
C ILE A 31 7.88 11.91 -4.22
N PRO A 32 8.40 10.72 -3.92
CA PRO A 32 8.05 9.99 -2.70
C PRO A 32 8.48 10.78 -1.44
N ASP A 33 7.61 10.80 -0.44
CA ASP A 33 7.85 11.33 0.92
C ASP A 33 8.37 12.77 1.01
N HIS A 34 8.11 13.59 0.00
CA HIS A 34 8.58 14.96 -0.01
C HIS A 34 7.76 15.82 0.99
N PRO A 35 8.41 16.47 1.97
CA PRO A 35 7.72 17.14 3.08
C PRO A 35 6.73 18.22 2.65
N TRP A 36 6.95 18.86 1.49
CA TRP A 36 6.04 19.88 0.96
C TRP A 36 4.80 19.31 0.27
N PHE A 37 4.84 18.07 -0.20
CA PHE A 37 3.73 17.45 -0.92
C PHE A 37 2.91 16.50 -0.05
N ALA A 38 3.48 15.99 1.05
CA ALA A 38 2.76 15.13 1.99
C ALA A 38 1.45 15.77 2.50
N PRO A 39 1.40 17.04 2.95
CA PRO A 39 0.16 17.65 3.40
C PRO A 39 -0.89 17.80 2.29
N LEU A 40 -0.45 17.99 1.04
CA LEU A 40 -1.34 18.10 -0.11
C LEU A 40 -1.92 16.74 -0.50
N VAL A 41 -1.10 15.69 -0.46
CA VAL A 41 -1.54 14.30 -0.70
C VAL A 41 -2.59 13.90 0.33
N ASP A 42 -2.32 14.16 1.62
CA ASP A 42 -3.24 13.86 2.71
C ASP A 42 -4.57 14.61 2.57
N ASP A 43 -4.53 15.85 2.07
CA ASP A 43 -5.73 16.66 1.88
C ASP A 43 -6.58 16.17 0.71
N VAL A 44 -5.95 15.78 -0.41
CA VAL A 44 -6.65 15.20 -1.57
C VAL A 44 -7.27 13.84 -1.21
N GLU A 45 -6.55 13.00 -0.46
CA GLU A 45 -7.08 11.72 0.02
C GLU A 45 -8.29 11.90 0.94
N ARG A 46 -8.26 12.91 1.82
CA ARG A 46 -9.39 13.26 2.68
C ARG A 46 -10.60 13.71 1.86
N GLN A 47 -10.40 14.58 0.87
CA GLN A 47 -11.47 15.05 0.00
C GLN A 47 -12.09 13.92 -0.83
N ILE A 48 -11.28 12.96 -1.30
CA ILE A 48 -11.79 11.74 -1.95
C ILE A 48 -12.65 10.91 -0.99
N ALA A 49 -12.23 10.76 0.27
CA ALA A 49 -13.01 10.06 1.28
C ALA A 49 -14.36 10.75 1.55
N ASP A 50 -14.35 12.08 1.71
CA ASP A 50 -15.57 12.88 1.91
C ASP A 50 -16.53 12.79 0.71
N MET A 51 -16.01 12.79 -0.51
CA MET A 51 -16.81 12.61 -1.74
C MET A 51 -17.44 11.22 -1.83
N ASN A 52 -16.70 10.16 -1.46
CA ASN A 52 -17.26 8.81 -1.44
C ASN A 52 -18.41 8.69 -0.43
N VAL A 53 -18.33 9.37 0.71
CA VAL A 53 -19.42 9.44 1.70
C VAL A 53 -20.61 10.23 1.16
N ALA A 54 -20.37 11.40 0.55
CA ALA A 54 -21.43 12.28 0.04
C ALA A 54 -22.23 11.70 -1.14
N THR A 55 -21.61 10.83 -1.94
CA THR A 55 -22.23 10.20 -3.12
C THR A 55 -23.01 8.93 -2.80
N GLY A 56 -23.07 8.51 -1.53
CA GLY A 56 -23.80 7.30 -1.13
C GLY A 56 -23.19 6.01 -1.68
N ARG A 57 -21.95 6.07 -2.18
CA ARG A 57 -21.16 4.87 -2.46
C ARG A 57 -20.93 4.17 -1.12
N ASP A 58 -21.67 3.09 -0.86
CA ASP A 58 -21.39 2.25 0.30
C ASP A 58 -19.94 1.76 0.16
N PRO A 59 -19.04 2.13 1.08
CA PRO A 59 -17.64 1.70 1.01
C PRO A 59 -17.55 0.20 0.79
N ALA A 60 -18.48 -0.57 1.36
CA ALA A 60 -18.55 -2.03 1.26
C ALA A 60 -18.67 -2.59 -0.17
N SER A 61 -19.24 -1.86 -1.14
CA SER A 61 -19.58 -2.40 -2.46
C SER A 61 -18.38 -2.64 -3.39
N GLY A 62 -17.31 -1.85 -3.25
CA GLY A 62 -16.02 -2.03 -3.95
C GLY A 62 -14.86 -2.37 -3.02
N PHE A 63 -15.06 -2.31 -1.70
CA PHE A 63 -14.01 -2.53 -0.72
C PHE A 63 -13.44 -3.94 -0.75
N ALA A 64 -14.28 -4.96 -0.89
CA ALA A 64 -13.80 -6.35 -0.94
C ALA A 64 -12.89 -6.58 -2.16
N GLU A 65 -13.22 -5.99 -3.31
CA GLU A 65 -12.42 -6.05 -4.52
C GLU A 65 -11.11 -5.25 -4.38
N ASN A 66 -11.19 -4.03 -3.83
CA ASN A 66 -10.00 -3.21 -3.57
C ASN A 66 -9.04 -3.85 -2.56
N VAL A 67 -9.56 -4.49 -1.51
CA VAL A 67 -8.74 -5.25 -0.55
C VAL A 67 -8.13 -6.47 -1.21
N ALA A 68 -8.89 -7.21 -2.03
CA ALA A 68 -8.35 -8.36 -2.76
C ALA A 68 -7.23 -7.94 -3.73
N ALA A 69 -7.39 -6.84 -4.45
CA ALA A 69 -6.36 -6.31 -5.35
C ALA A 69 -5.12 -5.81 -4.59
N ALA A 70 -5.30 -5.15 -3.44
CA ALA A 70 -4.19 -4.70 -2.61
C ALA A 70 -3.45 -5.88 -1.96
N ASP A 71 -4.18 -6.92 -1.55
CA ASP A 71 -3.63 -8.17 -1.04
C ASP A 71 -2.79 -8.89 -2.11
N GLU A 72 -3.35 -9.06 -3.32
CA GLU A 72 -2.65 -9.67 -4.46
C GLU A 72 -1.38 -8.90 -4.83
N ALA A 73 -1.42 -7.57 -4.86
CA ALA A 73 -0.26 -6.74 -5.12
C ALA A 73 0.84 -6.91 -4.06
N ARG A 74 0.46 -7.00 -2.78
CA ARG A 74 1.38 -7.27 -1.68
C ARG A 74 2.00 -8.65 -1.80
N ASP A 75 1.19 -9.66 -2.09
CA ASP A 75 1.63 -11.04 -2.27
C ASP A 75 2.60 -11.18 -3.43
N ALA A 76 2.27 -10.57 -4.57
CA ALA A 76 3.13 -10.57 -5.75
C ALA A 76 4.50 -9.96 -5.44
N ALA A 77 4.53 -8.79 -4.80
CA ALA A 77 5.79 -8.12 -4.43
C ALA A 77 6.62 -8.95 -3.44
N TYR A 78 5.99 -9.58 -2.45
CA TYR A 78 6.68 -10.48 -1.52
C TYR A 78 7.22 -11.73 -2.23
N LEU A 79 6.43 -12.34 -3.11
CA LEU A 79 6.82 -13.54 -3.85
C LEU A 79 7.97 -13.25 -4.81
N GLU A 80 7.97 -12.10 -5.48
CA GLU A 80 9.07 -11.64 -6.33
C GLU A 80 10.37 -11.48 -5.53
N LEU A 81 10.31 -10.78 -4.39
CA LEU A 81 11.46 -10.63 -3.49
C LEU A 81 12.00 -11.99 -3.08
N ARG A 82 11.12 -12.89 -2.61
CA ARG A 82 11.50 -14.23 -2.14
C ARG A 82 12.12 -15.06 -3.26
N ALA A 83 11.46 -15.14 -4.41
CA ALA A 83 11.90 -15.94 -5.54
C ALA A 83 13.25 -15.46 -6.07
N THR A 84 13.46 -14.14 -6.15
CA THR A 84 14.73 -13.57 -6.60
C THR A 84 15.85 -13.84 -5.62
N VAL A 85 15.62 -13.67 -4.31
CA VAL A 85 16.60 -14.01 -3.28
C VAL A 85 16.96 -15.49 -3.35
N GLU A 86 15.97 -16.38 -3.46
CA GLU A 86 16.20 -17.81 -3.55
C GLU A 86 16.99 -18.21 -4.79
N TYR A 87 16.63 -17.68 -5.96
CA TYR A 87 17.40 -17.90 -7.19
C TYR A 87 18.86 -17.46 -7.03
N ARG A 88 19.09 -16.32 -6.37
CA ARG A 88 20.43 -15.78 -6.10
C ARG A 88 21.21 -16.54 -5.02
N THR A 89 20.61 -17.51 -4.33
CA THR A 89 21.37 -18.43 -3.47
C THR A 89 22.10 -19.52 -4.25
N VAL A 90 21.76 -19.71 -5.52
CA VAL A 90 22.34 -20.76 -6.38
C VAL A 90 23.12 -20.15 -7.54
N VAL A 91 22.71 -18.98 -8.04
CA VAL A 91 23.30 -18.35 -9.24
C VAL A 91 23.78 -16.93 -8.96
N GLY A 92 25.08 -16.71 -9.11
CA GLY A 92 25.69 -15.37 -9.01
C GLY A 92 27.18 -15.40 -8.70
N THR A 93 27.73 -14.22 -8.42
CA THR A 93 29.08 -14.09 -7.86
C THR A 93 29.10 -14.50 -6.39
N ALA A 94 30.29 -14.77 -5.82
CA ALA A 94 30.42 -15.09 -4.39
C ALA A 94 29.79 -14.02 -3.48
N GLU A 95 29.88 -12.75 -3.86
CA GLU A 95 29.28 -11.64 -3.14
C GLU A 95 27.74 -11.69 -3.19
N GLN A 96 27.18 -11.96 -4.36
CA GLN A 96 25.74 -12.14 -4.54
C GLN A 96 25.20 -13.35 -3.76
N LEU A 97 25.91 -14.49 -3.81
CA LEU A 97 25.53 -15.70 -3.06
C LEU A 97 25.50 -15.42 -1.55
N ASN A 98 26.51 -14.71 -1.03
CA ASN A 98 26.58 -14.34 0.39
C ASN A 98 25.46 -13.37 0.80
N ALA A 99 25.20 -12.34 -0.02
CA ALA A 99 24.10 -11.41 0.20
C ALA A 99 22.74 -12.12 0.19
N ALA A 100 22.51 -13.00 -0.80
CA ALA A 100 21.30 -13.79 -0.90
C ALA A 100 21.10 -14.72 0.30
N GLY A 101 22.16 -15.38 0.79
CA GLY A 101 22.08 -16.23 1.97
C GLY A 101 21.67 -15.46 3.24
N ARG A 102 22.20 -14.24 3.43
CA ARG A 102 21.81 -13.38 4.56
C ARG A 102 20.36 -12.91 4.44
N LEU A 103 19.94 -12.43 3.27
CA LEU A 103 18.56 -12.02 3.03
C LEU A 103 17.58 -13.19 3.15
N GLN A 104 17.93 -14.37 2.65
CA GLN A 104 17.10 -15.57 2.79
C GLN A 104 16.89 -15.94 4.26
N ALA A 105 17.94 -15.82 5.08
CA ALA A 105 17.83 -16.05 6.52
C ALA A 105 16.90 -15.04 7.20
N MET A 106 16.91 -13.77 6.77
CA MET A 106 15.95 -12.76 7.26
C MET A 106 14.52 -13.11 6.87
N ILE A 107 14.27 -13.44 5.60
CA ILE A 107 12.94 -13.84 5.11
C ILE A 107 12.40 -15.06 5.87
N ARG A 108 13.24 -16.07 6.11
CA ARG A 108 12.83 -17.28 6.84
C ARG A 108 12.46 -17.02 8.31
N ARG A 109 13.03 -16.00 8.96
CA ARG A 109 12.69 -15.64 10.35
C ARG A 109 11.28 -15.06 10.49
N ARG A 110 10.75 -14.45 9.43
CA ARG A 110 9.44 -13.77 9.39
C ARG A 110 8.32 -14.64 8.81
N GLU A 111 8.54 -15.95 8.73
CA GLU A 111 7.73 -16.95 8.04
C GLU A 111 7.86 -16.92 6.50
N TYR A 112 8.39 -18.02 5.96
CA TYR A 112 8.71 -18.15 4.53
C TYR A 112 7.47 -18.18 3.61
N SER A 113 6.28 -18.39 4.19
CA SER A 113 4.98 -18.39 3.51
C SER A 113 4.11 -17.22 3.96
N LEU A 114 4.71 -16.03 4.11
CA LEU A 114 4.03 -14.80 4.55
C LEU A 114 2.74 -14.50 3.77
N HIS A 115 2.76 -14.68 2.45
CA HIS A 115 1.62 -14.52 1.53
C HIS A 115 0.42 -15.46 1.80
N SER A 116 0.56 -16.44 2.70
CA SER A 116 -0.52 -17.39 3.03
C SER A 116 -1.12 -17.14 4.42
N LEU A 117 -0.64 -16.12 5.12
CA LEU A 117 -1.12 -15.79 6.46
C LEU A 117 -2.43 -15.01 6.38
N ALA A 118 -3.20 -15.04 7.47
CA ALA A 118 -4.36 -14.16 7.59
C ALA A 118 -3.92 -12.70 7.56
N ASN A 119 -4.69 -11.84 6.88
CA ASN A 119 -4.39 -10.42 6.61
C ASN A 119 -3.72 -9.66 7.76
N GLN A 120 -4.28 -9.76 8.97
CA GLN A 120 -3.74 -9.06 10.14
C GLN A 120 -2.31 -9.54 10.48
N ARG A 121 -2.10 -10.85 10.49
CA ARG A 121 -0.79 -11.44 10.78
C ARG A 121 0.20 -11.15 9.65
N GLN A 122 -0.26 -11.24 8.40
CA GLN A 122 0.55 -10.92 7.24
C GLN A 122 1.04 -9.46 7.26
N SER A 123 0.16 -8.50 7.58
CA SER A 123 0.56 -7.09 7.72
C SER A 123 1.62 -6.90 8.80
N VAL A 124 1.46 -7.54 9.96
CA VAL A 124 2.44 -7.45 11.08
C VAL A 124 3.81 -7.96 10.65
N GLU A 125 3.86 -9.17 10.09
CA GLU A 125 5.11 -9.81 9.70
C GLU A 125 5.76 -9.14 8.47
N THR A 126 4.96 -8.63 7.53
CA THR A 126 5.45 -7.85 6.37
C THR A 126 6.10 -6.55 6.84
N LYS A 127 5.48 -5.82 7.79
CA LYS A 127 6.08 -4.63 8.40
C LYS A 127 7.37 -4.96 9.13
N ALA A 128 7.39 -6.05 9.88
CA ALA A 128 8.59 -6.48 10.60
C ALA A 128 9.72 -6.89 9.65
N LEU A 129 9.41 -7.53 8.52
CA LEU A 129 10.36 -7.82 7.45
C LEU A 129 10.89 -6.52 6.82
N LEU A 130 10.02 -5.58 6.46
CA LEU A 130 10.42 -4.28 5.91
C LEU A 130 11.30 -3.48 6.88
N GLN A 131 11.07 -3.61 8.18
CA GLN A 131 11.93 -3.05 9.21
C GLN A 131 13.31 -3.72 9.23
N ASP A 132 13.39 -5.05 9.21
CA ASP A 132 14.68 -5.76 9.13
C ASP A 132 15.47 -5.37 7.87
N LEU A 133 14.78 -5.26 6.73
CA LEU A 133 15.35 -4.88 5.44
C LEU A 133 15.80 -3.42 5.39
N SER A 134 15.33 -2.56 6.29
CA SER A 134 15.80 -1.17 6.40
C SER A 134 17.15 -1.03 7.10
N SER A 135 17.67 -2.09 7.72
CA SER A 135 18.99 -2.05 8.35
C SER A 135 20.11 -1.82 7.33
N THR A 136 21.16 -1.08 7.70
CA THR A 136 22.29 -0.80 6.82
C THR A 136 22.91 -2.06 6.18
N PRO A 137 23.12 -3.17 6.92
CA PRO A 137 23.62 -4.41 6.31
C PRO A 137 22.66 -4.99 5.26
N ALA A 138 21.35 -4.97 5.52
CA ALA A 138 20.37 -5.47 4.58
C ALA A 138 20.27 -4.60 3.33
N GLN A 139 20.35 -3.27 3.46
CA GLN A 139 20.35 -2.35 2.32
C GLN A 139 21.56 -2.55 1.39
N ALA A 140 22.74 -2.85 1.96
CA ALA A 140 23.90 -3.23 1.18
C ALA A 140 23.65 -4.54 0.40
N ASP A 141 23.10 -5.56 1.06
CA ASP A 141 22.77 -6.83 0.42
C ASP A 141 21.71 -6.69 -0.68
N LEU A 142 20.68 -5.87 -0.46
CA LEU A 142 19.65 -5.55 -1.45
C LEU A 142 20.25 -4.84 -2.66
N THR A 143 21.19 -3.90 -2.45
CA THR A 143 21.89 -3.21 -3.53
C THR A 143 22.73 -4.19 -4.35
N THR A 144 23.47 -5.09 -3.69
CA THR A 144 24.26 -6.15 -4.34
C THR A 144 23.40 -7.06 -5.24
N LEU A 145 22.13 -7.25 -4.88
CA LEU A 145 21.18 -8.07 -5.65
C LEU A 145 20.26 -7.26 -6.59
N ASN A 146 20.39 -5.93 -6.64
CA ASN A 146 19.49 -5.02 -7.36
C ASN A 146 18.01 -5.16 -6.95
N LEU A 147 17.74 -5.37 -5.65
CA LEU A 147 16.41 -5.62 -5.10
C LEU A 147 15.75 -4.39 -4.44
N SER A 148 16.42 -3.24 -4.40
CA SER A 148 15.90 -2.04 -3.73
C SER A 148 14.53 -1.63 -4.27
N ALA A 149 14.32 -1.71 -5.58
CA ALA A 149 13.03 -1.38 -6.20
C ALA A 149 11.91 -2.35 -5.78
N VAL A 150 12.21 -3.65 -5.67
CA VAL A 150 11.24 -4.68 -5.25
C VAL A 150 10.82 -4.46 -3.78
N VAL A 151 11.77 -4.08 -2.92
CA VAL A 151 11.47 -3.77 -1.52
C VAL A 151 10.59 -2.52 -1.39
N GLU A 152 10.81 -1.49 -2.22
CA GLU A 152 9.96 -0.30 -2.24
C GLU A 152 8.56 -0.58 -2.82
N GLN A 153 8.44 -1.51 -3.78
CA GLN A 153 7.14 -2.00 -4.24
C GLN A 153 6.39 -2.72 -3.12
N LEU A 154 7.05 -3.60 -2.37
CA LEU A 154 6.45 -4.27 -1.21
C LEU A 154 6.02 -3.27 -0.13
N ARG A 155 6.84 -2.25 0.15
CA ARG A 155 6.51 -1.16 1.09
C ARG A 155 5.25 -0.43 0.63
N THR A 156 5.19 -0.05 -0.64
CA THR A 156 4.05 0.67 -1.23
C THR A 156 2.78 -0.18 -1.16
N ALA A 157 2.87 -1.47 -1.53
CA ALA A 157 1.73 -2.39 -1.48
C ALA A 157 1.23 -2.61 -0.05
N GLN A 158 2.13 -2.76 0.92
CA GLN A 158 1.76 -2.89 2.34
C GLN A 158 1.05 -1.62 2.86
N SER A 159 1.56 -0.43 2.55
CA SER A 159 0.90 0.83 2.93
C SER A 159 -0.46 0.99 2.27
N ALA A 160 -0.62 0.63 1.00
CA ALA A 160 -1.91 0.68 0.31
C ALA A 160 -2.93 -0.26 0.98
N PHE A 161 -2.50 -1.47 1.34
CA PHE A 161 -3.34 -2.43 2.05
C PHE A 161 -3.80 -1.90 3.41
N ASP A 162 -2.87 -1.38 4.22
CA ASP A 162 -3.20 -0.85 5.55
C ASP A 162 -4.17 0.34 5.47
N ASN A 163 -3.94 1.27 4.53
CA ASN A 163 -4.82 2.42 4.34
C ASN A 163 -6.27 2.00 4.02
N LEU A 164 -6.46 0.93 3.22
CA LEU A 164 -7.80 0.40 2.96
C LEU A 164 -8.44 -0.15 4.24
N ILE A 165 -7.71 -0.97 5.01
CA ILE A 165 -8.24 -1.54 6.25
C ILE A 165 -8.61 -0.43 7.25
N GLU A 166 -7.77 0.59 7.41
CA GLU A 166 -8.04 1.73 8.31
C GLU A 166 -9.25 2.55 7.85
N GLN A 167 -9.41 2.80 6.54
CA GLN A 167 -10.58 3.49 5.99
C GLN A 167 -11.88 2.73 6.28
N ARG A 168 -11.85 1.38 6.22
CA ARG A 168 -13.01 0.55 6.57
C ARG A 168 -13.36 0.68 8.04
N GLU A 169 -12.37 0.58 8.92
CA GLU A 169 -12.59 0.69 10.36
C GLU A 169 -13.16 2.06 10.74
N ALA A 170 -12.63 3.14 10.16
CA ALA A 170 -13.15 4.49 10.35
C ALA A 170 -14.60 4.63 9.83
N SER A 171 -14.91 4.07 8.67
CA SER A 171 -16.25 4.11 8.07
C SER A 171 -17.28 3.35 8.90
N GLU A 172 -16.90 2.18 9.42
CA GLU A 172 -17.75 1.37 10.28
C GLU A 172 -17.99 2.03 11.65
N GLU A 173 -16.99 2.74 12.19
CA GLU A 173 -17.13 3.50 13.43
C GLU A 173 -18.06 4.72 13.27
N VAL A 174 -17.98 5.42 12.13
CA VAL A 174 -18.94 6.48 11.79
C VAL A 174 -20.36 5.91 11.70
N LYS A 175 -20.57 4.75 11.05
CA LYS A 175 -21.90 4.10 10.99
C LYS A 175 -22.45 3.76 12.39
N ARG A 176 -21.61 3.27 13.30
CA ARG A 176 -22.02 2.96 14.68
C ARG A 176 -22.44 4.19 15.48
N THR A 177 -21.71 5.29 15.32
CA THR A 177 -21.93 6.53 16.09
C THR A 177 -23.02 7.43 15.50
N SER A 178 -23.35 7.27 14.22
CA SER A 178 -24.39 8.04 13.52
C SER A 178 -25.77 7.36 13.50
N THR A 179 -25.88 6.12 13.97
CA THR A 179 -27.19 5.47 14.18
C THR A 179 -27.74 5.91 15.55
N PRO A 180 -28.83 6.71 15.62
CA PRO A 180 -29.44 7.02 16.90
C PRO A 180 -30.05 5.75 17.50
N SER A 181 -29.74 5.46 18.75
CA SER A 181 -30.44 4.45 19.54
C SER A 181 -31.95 4.70 19.47
N VAL A 182 -32.69 3.76 18.90
CA VAL A 182 -34.16 3.70 18.98
C VAL A 182 -34.57 3.13 20.33
#